data_AF-A0A7S3RD03-F1
#
_entry.id   AF-A0A7S3RD03-F1
#
_cell.length_a   1.000
_cell.length_b   1.000
_cell.length_c   1.000
_cell.angle_alpha   90.00
_cell.angle_beta   90.00
_cell.angle_gamma   90.00
#
_symmetry.space_group_name_H-M   'P 1'
#
loop_
_entity.id
_entity.type
_entity.pdbx_description
1 polymer ?
#
loop_
_entity_poly.entity_id
_entity_poly.type
_entity_poly.pdbx_seq_one_letter_code
_entity_poly.pdbx_strand_id
1 'polypeptide(L)'
;ADVRALQSHARADGAEQEAPVDRTANIRSPANRTLRAIPVAHAAEALSALAARLDSFLGYALQSRRRLLLEIGLMRALAGAADQGWHRDDGILDGRIASVQIALVDTAAEQGALEVLPASHTHTEKPDEGADGVAVAVPAGSVTVYTPNVVHRGRANALRETRLSLVLTVMGASGLVPNGIPLAVQPEDAGRWWLEGGELREVDPTGGEH
;
A
#
# COMPACT_ATOMS: atom_id res chain seq x y z
N ALA A 1 16.50 6.48 3.05
CA ALA A 1 15.95 5.30 3.71
C ALA A 1 16.60 4.09 3.08
N ASP A 2 17.27 3.28 3.90
CA ASP A 2 17.85 2.04 3.39
C ASP A 2 16.72 1.02 3.22
N VAL A 3 16.19 0.91 2.00
CA VAL A 3 15.21 -0.12 1.60
C VAL A 3 15.67 -1.50 2.06
N ARG A 4 16.98 -1.72 2.26
CA ARG A 4 17.56 -2.95 2.80
C ARG A 4 17.13 -3.29 4.23
N ALA A 5 16.96 -2.31 5.12
CA ALA A 5 16.50 -2.57 6.48
C ALA A 5 15.07 -3.13 6.47
N LEU A 6 14.18 -2.46 5.73
CA LEU A 6 12.81 -2.92 5.47
C LEU A 6 12.77 -4.27 4.75
N GLN A 7 13.64 -4.49 3.75
CA GLN A 7 13.77 -5.79 3.08
C GLN A 7 14.16 -6.89 4.06
N SER A 8 15.10 -6.60 4.96
CA SER A 8 15.60 -7.59 5.93
C SER A 8 14.51 -7.96 6.91
N HIS A 9 13.79 -6.97 7.43
CA HIS A 9 12.62 -7.18 8.28
C HIS A 9 11.50 -7.93 7.55
N ALA A 10 11.16 -7.47 6.33
CA ALA A 10 10.20 -8.14 5.48
C ALA A 10 10.61 -9.57 5.11
N ARG A 11 11.90 -9.93 5.08
CA ARG A 11 12.32 -11.33 4.89
C ARG A 11 12.24 -12.14 6.17
N ALA A 12 12.55 -11.52 7.32
CA ALA A 12 12.54 -12.14 8.64
C ALA A 12 11.11 -12.40 9.18
N ASP A 13 10.14 -11.52 8.91
CA ASP A 13 8.72 -11.69 9.30
C ASP A 13 8.05 -12.95 8.71
N GLY A 14 8.71 -13.62 7.75
CA GLY A 14 8.29 -14.93 7.29
C GLY A 14 8.56 -16.06 8.30
N ALA A 15 9.37 -15.81 9.34
CA ALA A 15 9.93 -16.84 10.21
C ALA A 15 9.29 -16.90 11.61
N GLU A 16 9.16 -15.81 12.39
CA GLU A 16 8.63 -15.88 13.77
C GLU A 16 7.99 -14.58 14.30
N GLN A 17 6.87 -14.75 15.02
CA GLN A 17 6.41 -14.04 16.25
C GLN A 17 6.03 -12.54 16.25
N GLU A 18 4.76 -12.27 15.94
CA GLU A 18 3.74 -11.58 16.77
C GLU A 18 2.52 -11.51 15.86
N ALA A 19 1.41 -12.18 16.19
CA ALA A 19 0.31 -12.48 15.25
C ALA A 19 -0.10 -11.24 14.43
N PRO A 20 0.42 -11.06 13.19
CA PRO A 20 0.14 -9.86 12.44
C PRO A 20 -1.32 -9.96 12.01
N VAL A 21 -2.02 -8.83 11.98
CA VAL A 21 -3.35 -8.78 11.36
C VAL A 21 -3.21 -9.27 9.91
N ASP A 22 -3.63 -10.51 9.66
CA ASP A 22 -3.51 -11.18 8.37
C ASP A 22 -4.77 -10.91 7.54
N ARG A 23 -4.59 -10.15 6.45
CA ARG A 23 -5.63 -9.79 5.49
C ARG A 23 -5.51 -10.57 4.19
N THR A 24 -4.77 -11.68 4.18
CA THR A 24 -4.54 -12.48 2.97
C THR A 24 -5.85 -12.95 2.33
N ALA A 25 -6.83 -13.36 3.13
CA ALA A 25 -8.14 -13.78 2.64
C ALA A 25 -8.94 -12.65 1.95
N ASN A 26 -8.58 -11.37 2.20
CA ASN A 26 -9.22 -10.21 1.58
C ASN A 26 -8.60 -9.83 0.23
N ILE A 27 -7.46 -10.43 -0.14
CA ILE A 27 -6.79 -10.19 -1.43
C ILE A 27 -7.53 -10.93 -2.55
N ARG A 28 -7.58 -10.32 -3.74
CA ARG A 28 -8.00 -11.03 -4.97
C ARG A 28 -6.99 -12.13 -5.33
N SER A 29 -7.44 -13.33 -5.70
CA SER A 29 -6.57 -14.46 -6.04
C SER A 29 -5.45 -14.69 -4.99
N PRO A 30 -5.82 -15.04 -3.73
CA PRO A 30 -4.90 -15.05 -2.59
C PRO A 30 -3.88 -16.21 -2.63
N ALA A 31 -4.08 -17.22 -3.49
CA ALA A 31 -3.11 -18.29 -3.65
C ALA A 31 -1.73 -17.73 -4.02
N ASN A 32 -0.69 -18.15 -3.28
CA ASN A 32 0.69 -17.66 -3.40
C ASN A 32 0.85 -16.15 -3.20
N ARG A 33 -0.10 -15.50 -2.50
CA ARG A 33 0.03 -14.11 -2.03
C ARG A 33 -0.25 -14.01 -0.55
N THR A 34 0.32 -13.00 0.09
CA THR A 34 -0.02 -12.66 1.48
C THR A 34 -0.06 -11.15 1.67
N LEU A 35 -0.94 -10.67 2.54
CA LEU A 35 -1.01 -9.29 3.00
C LEU A 35 -1.15 -9.33 4.51
N ARG A 36 -0.13 -8.83 5.20
CA ARG A 36 -0.08 -8.84 6.66
C ARG A 36 0.27 -7.45 7.14
N ALA A 37 -0.44 -6.96 8.15
CA ALA A 37 -0.06 -5.73 8.82
C ALA A 37 1.36 -5.86 9.39
N ILE A 38 2.10 -4.75 9.42
CA ILE A 38 3.35 -4.66 10.17
C ILE A 38 3.25 -3.48 11.15
N PRO A 39 3.92 -3.54 12.30
CA PRO A 39 4.06 -2.37 13.18
C PRO A 39 4.66 -1.18 12.44
N VAL A 40 4.12 0.02 12.65
CA VAL A 40 4.63 1.26 12.05
C VAL A 40 6.10 1.49 12.41
N ALA A 41 6.50 1.10 13.63
CA ALA A 41 7.89 1.18 14.09
C ALA A 41 8.88 0.47 13.14
N HIS A 42 8.47 -0.64 12.52
CA HIS A 42 9.32 -1.41 11.60
C HIS A 42 9.52 -0.71 10.24
N ALA A 43 8.69 0.27 9.92
CA ALA A 43 8.76 1.07 8.70
C ALA A 43 8.97 2.57 8.92
N ALA A 44 9.20 3.00 10.17
CA ALA A 44 9.21 4.41 10.56
C ALA A 44 10.18 5.27 9.74
N GLU A 45 11.38 4.75 9.44
CA GLU A 45 12.37 5.48 8.63
C GLU A 45 11.89 5.70 7.18
N ALA A 46 11.27 4.68 6.56
CA ALA A 46 10.76 4.79 5.20
C ALA A 46 9.53 5.68 5.13
N LEU A 47 8.64 5.59 6.11
CA LEU A 47 7.48 6.47 6.25
C LEU A 47 7.91 7.92 6.47
N SER A 48 8.93 8.17 7.30
CA SER A 48 9.50 9.51 7.50
C SER A 48 10.13 10.05 6.23
N ALA A 49 10.86 9.20 5.50
CA ALA A 49 11.45 9.54 4.21
C ALA A 49 10.39 9.84 3.13
N LEU A 50 9.26 9.12 3.15
CA LEU A 50 8.11 9.34 2.30
C LEU A 50 7.41 10.65 2.66
N ALA A 51 7.15 10.88 3.94
CA ALA A 51 6.53 12.12 4.45
C ALA A 51 7.34 13.33 3.98
N ALA A 52 8.65 13.33 4.22
CA ALA A 52 9.53 14.44 3.87
C ALA A 52 9.59 14.70 2.35
N ARG A 53 9.61 13.65 1.52
CA ARG A 53 9.76 13.77 0.06
C ARG A 53 8.45 14.09 -0.65
N LEU A 54 7.34 13.53 -0.18
CA LEU A 54 6.05 13.62 -0.86
C LEU A 54 5.08 14.58 -0.18
N ASP A 55 5.49 15.32 0.86
CA ASP A 55 4.61 16.20 1.63
C ASP A 55 3.78 17.15 0.74
N SER A 56 4.45 17.90 -0.13
CA SER A 56 3.77 18.88 -0.99
C SER A 56 2.85 18.21 -2.00
N PHE A 57 3.28 17.09 -2.58
CA PHE A 57 2.49 16.33 -3.55
C PHE A 57 1.23 15.75 -2.90
N LEU A 58 1.38 14.99 -1.80
CA LEU A 58 0.26 14.40 -1.07
C LEU A 58 -0.62 15.47 -0.44
N GLY A 59 -0.04 16.59 0.00
CA GLY A 59 -0.78 17.72 0.55
C GLY A 59 -1.72 18.35 -0.48
N TYR A 60 -1.23 18.52 -1.72
CA TYR A 60 -2.04 18.99 -2.83
C TYR A 60 -3.05 17.94 -3.30
N ALA A 61 -2.60 16.71 -3.57
CA ALA A 61 -3.43 15.64 -4.12
C ALA A 61 -4.58 15.26 -3.18
N LEU A 62 -4.30 15.14 -1.88
CA LEU A 62 -5.29 14.73 -0.86
C LEU A 62 -5.97 15.92 -0.17
N GLN A 63 -5.72 17.14 -0.65
CA GLN A 63 -6.34 18.38 -0.17
C GLN A 63 -6.18 18.60 1.35
N SER A 64 -5.09 18.13 1.94
CA SER A 64 -4.85 18.24 3.38
C SER A 64 -3.37 18.18 3.72
N ARG A 65 -2.91 19.08 4.59
CA ARG A 65 -1.55 19.04 5.18
C ARG A 65 -1.38 17.96 6.24
N ARG A 66 -2.49 17.44 6.76
CA ARG A 66 -2.53 16.40 7.77
C ARG A 66 -3.23 15.18 7.20
N ARG A 67 -2.52 14.06 7.09
CA ARG A 67 -3.02 12.85 6.43
C ARG A 67 -2.83 11.64 7.34
N LEU A 68 -3.89 10.89 7.58
CA LEU A 68 -3.88 9.69 8.41
C LEU A 68 -3.27 8.53 7.61
N LEU A 69 -2.38 7.77 8.25
CA LEU A 69 -1.97 6.45 7.78
C LEU A 69 -3.05 5.44 8.18
N LEU A 70 -3.91 5.05 7.24
CA LEU A 70 -5.01 4.12 7.48
C LEU A 70 -4.58 2.66 7.44
N GLU A 71 -3.58 2.35 6.63
CA GLU A 71 -3.10 0.98 6.39
C GLU A 71 -1.60 0.99 6.23
N ILE A 72 -0.95 -0.03 6.77
CA ILE A 72 0.44 -0.38 6.49
C ILE A 72 0.61 -1.91 6.53
N GLY A 73 0.79 -2.49 5.35
CA GLY A 73 0.93 -3.93 5.19
C GLY A 73 2.12 -4.33 4.35
N LEU A 74 2.67 -5.50 4.63
CA LEU A 74 3.61 -6.17 3.75
C LEU A 74 2.85 -7.10 2.81
N MET A 75 2.92 -6.78 1.52
CA MET A 75 2.40 -7.62 0.45
C MET A 75 3.52 -8.50 -0.11
N ARG A 76 3.27 -9.80 -0.17
CA ARG A 76 4.16 -10.78 -0.82
C ARG A 76 3.44 -11.40 -1.99
N ALA A 77 4.08 -11.43 -3.15
CA ALA A 77 3.71 -12.32 -4.24
C ALA A 77 4.80 -13.37 -4.40
N LEU A 78 4.50 -14.60 -3.98
CA LEU A 78 5.39 -15.75 -4.09
C LEU A 78 5.43 -16.25 -5.53
N ALA A 79 6.43 -17.07 -5.86
CA ALA A 79 6.51 -17.75 -7.13
C ALA A 79 5.21 -18.53 -7.42
N GLY A 80 4.67 -18.39 -8.63
CA GLY A 80 3.41 -19.03 -9.02
C GLY A 80 2.15 -18.32 -8.54
N ALA A 81 2.23 -17.10 -8.01
CA ALA A 81 1.07 -16.23 -7.87
C ALA A 81 0.44 -15.99 -9.26
N ALA A 82 -0.86 -16.20 -9.41
CA ALA A 82 -1.59 -16.03 -10.68
C ALA A 82 -2.09 -14.60 -10.86
N ASP A 83 -2.44 -14.16 -12.07
CA ASP A 83 -3.04 -12.84 -12.27
C ASP A 83 -4.28 -12.63 -11.38
N GLN A 84 -4.40 -11.42 -10.79
CA GLN A 84 -5.66 -10.97 -10.23
C GLN A 84 -6.59 -10.50 -11.36
N GLY A 85 -7.91 -10.60 -11.16
CA GLY A 85 -8.86 -9.91 -12.02
C GLY A 85 -8.72 -8.40 -11.90
N TRP A 86 -9.10 -7.66 -12.93
CA TRP A 86 -9.12 -6.20 -12.87
C TRP A 86 -10.11 -5.72 -11.82
N HIS A 87 -9.67 -4.82 -10.94
CA HIS A 87 -10.50 -4.32 -9.86
C HIS A 87 -10.14 -2.89 -9.47
N ARG A 88 -11.01 -2.31 -8.66
CA ARG A 88 -10.75 -1.10 -7.87
C ARG A 88 -10.65 -1.53 -6.42
N ASP A 89 -9.85 -0.82 -5.65
CA ASP A 89 -9.74 -1.05 -4.21
C ASP A 89 -10.97 -0.51 -3.49
N ASP A 90 -11.58 0.58 -4.00
CA ASP A 90 -12.78 1.16 -3.41
C ASP A 90 -13.83 1.54 -4.46
N GLY A 91 -15.10 1.45 -4.06
CA GLY A 91 -16.26 1.82 -4.86
C GLY A 91 -16.72 3.26 -4.64
N ILE A 92 -16.27 3.90 -3.56
CA ILE A 92 -16.57 5.30 -3.27
C ILE A 92 -15.49 6.18 -3.93
N LEU A 93 -15.92 7.17 -4.70
CA LEU A 93 -15.03 8.16 -5.29
C LEU A 93 -14.69 9.23 -4.26
N ASP A 94 -13.54 9.12 -3.61
CA ASP A 94 -12.98 10.16 -2.75
C ASP A 94 -11.55 10.50 -3.17
N GLY A 95 -11.37 11.70 -3.75
CA GLY A 95 -10.07 12.20 -4.18
C GLY A 95 -9.08 12.48 -3.05
N ARG A 96 -9.50 12.32 -1.79
CA ARG A 96 -8.66 12.55 -0.59
C ARG A 96 -8.01 11.29 -0.06
N ILE A 97 -8.09 10.17 -0.79
CA ILE A 97 -7.48 8.89 -0.44
C ILE A 97 -6.47 8.50 -1.53
N ALA A 98 -5.31 8.01 -1.10
CA ALA A 98 -4.33 7.39 -1.97
C ALA A 98 -3.88 6.04 -1.43
N SER A 99 -3.82 5.06 -2.34
CA SER A 99 -3.03 3.85 -2.17
C SER A 99 -1.58 4.16 -2.54
N VAL A 100 -0.64 3.69 -1.73
CA VAL A 100 0.79 3.85 -1.94
C VAL A 100 1.45 2.49 -1.89
N GLN A 101 2.27 2.17 -2.89
CA GLN A 101 3.11 0.97 -2.87
C GLN A 101 4.58 1.37 -2.92
N ILE A 102 5.37 0.90 -1.96
CA ILE A 102 6.83 1.02 -1.99
C ILE A 102 7.39 -0.33 -2.45
N ALA A 103 8.08 -0.32 -3.58
CA ALA A 103 8.77 -1.51 -4.07
C ALA A 103 9.93 -1.85 -3.14
N LEU A 104 9.86 -2.97 -2.43
CA LEU A 104 10.95 -3.40 -1.55
C LEU A 104 11.99 -4.22 -2.30
N VAL A 105 11.73 -4.65 -3.52
CA VAL A 105 12.71 -5.31 -4.40
C VAL A 105 12.55 -4.74 -5.80
N ASP A 106 13.57 -4.92 -6.64
CA ASP A 106 13.40 -4.65 -8.07
C ASP A 106 12.20 -5.45 -8.56
N THR A 107 11.26 -4.77 -9.18
CA THR A 107 9.99 -5.35 -9.63
C THR A 107 9.98 -5.30 -11.14
N ALA A 108 10.34 -6.41 -11.77
CA ALA A 108 10.16 -6.61 -13.20
C ALA A 108 8.68 -6.87 -13.54
N ALA A 109 8.29 -6.68 -14.80
CA ALA A 109 6.92 -6.92 -15.24
C ALA A 109 6.49 -8.39 -15.00
N GLU A 110 7.42 -9.32 -15.22
CA GLU A 110 7.24 -10.77 -15.06
C GLU A 110 7.26 -11.23 -13.59
N GLN A 111 7.68 -10.36 -12.67
CA GLN A 111 7.74 -10.64 -11.24
C GLN A 111 6.44 -10.27 -10.52
N GLY A 112 5.32 -10.31 -11.26
CA GLY A 112 4.01 -9.97 -10.76
C GLY A 112 3.86 -8.50 -10.42
N ALA A 113 4.35 -7.58 -11.24
CA ALA A 113 4.19 -6.14 -11.04
C ALA A 113 2.71 -5.73 -10.84
N LEU A 114 2.49 -4.59 -10.19
CA LEU A 114 1.20 -3.90 -10.29
C LEU A 114 0.98 -3.54 -11.77
N GLU A 115 -0.21 -3.80 -12.29
CA GLU A 115 -0.62 -3.32 -13.60
C GLU A 115 -1.84 -2.42 -13.43
N VAL A 116 -1.85 -1.29 -14.13
CA VAL A 116 -2.89 -0.26 -14.03
C VAL A 116 -3.50 0.01 -15.38
N LEU A 117 -4.77 0.43 -15.40
CA LEU A 117 -5.39 1.08 -16.54
C LEU A 117 -5.29 2.61 -16.32
N PRO A 118 -4.41 3.33 -17.03
CA PRO A 118 -4.30 4.77 -16.87
C PRO A 118 -5.64 5.47 -17.14
N ALA A 119 -5.84 6.61 -16.47
CA ALA A 119 -7.06 7.42 -16.56
C ALA A 119 -8.38 6.76 -16.11
N SER A 120 -8.40 5.48 -15.70
CA SER A 120 -9.64 4.77 -15.36
C SER A 120 -10.27 5.17 -14.00
N HIS A 121 -9.65 6.07 -13.24
CA HIS A 121 -10.04 6.41 -11.88
C HIS A 121 -11.44 7.03 -11.72
N THR A 122 -12.00 7.58 -12.79
CA THR A 122 -13.37 8.15 -12.80
C THR A 122 -14.40 7.18 -13.39
N HIS A 123 -13.95 6.03 -13.88
CA HIS A 123 -14.81 5.03 -14.50
C HIS A 123 -15.59 4.28 -13.42
N THR A 124 -16.87 4.04 -13.65
CA THR A 124 -17.76 3.34 -12.70
C THR A 124 -18.24 2.00 -13.22
N GLU A 125 -18.08 1.75 -14.52
CA GLU A 125 -18.38 0.49 -15.17
C GLU A 125 -17.45 -0.64 -14.70
N LYS A 126 -17.92 -1.88 -14.92
CA LYS A 126 -17.11 -3.06 -14.67
C LYS A 126 -15.88 -3.02 -15.60
N PRO A 127 -14.67 -3.27 -15.08
CA PRO A 127 -13.48 -3.38 -15.92
C PRO A 127 -13.64 -4.44 -17.01
N ASP A 128 -13.15 -4.14 -18.21
CA ASP A 128 -12.98 -5.14 -19.26
C ASP A 128 -11.80 -6.06 -18.90
N GLU A 129 -12.05 -7.36 -18.83
CA GLU A 129 -11.01 -8.35 -18.50
C GLU A 129 -9.92 -8.44 -19.59
N GLY A 130 -10.25 -8.05 -20.82
CA GLY A 130 -9.34 -8.01 -21.97
C GLY A 130 -8.58 -6.69 -22.14
N ALA A 131 -8.74 -5.72 -21.22
CA ALA A 131 -8.08 -4.42 -21.33
C ALA A 131 -6.55 -4.53 -21.26
N ASP A 132 -5.87 -3.77 -22.13
CA ASP A 132 -4.42 -3.63 -22.14
C ASP A 132 -3.99 -2.63 -21.06
N GLY A 133 -3.23 -3.13 -20.09
CA GLY A 133 -2.71 -2.33 -18.97
C GLY A 133 -1.27 -1.92 -19.13
N VAL A 134 -0.83 -1.07 -18.19
CA VAL A 134 0.56 -0.65 -18.06
C VAL A 134 1.15 -1.27 -16.81
N ALA A 135 2.17 -2.11 -16.98
CA ALA A 135 2.91 -2.69 -15.87
C ALA A 135 3.80 -1.64 -15.20
N VAL A 136 3.72 -1.55 -13.89
CA VAL A 136 4.55 -0.68 -13.05
C VAL A 136 5.82 -1.43 -12.65
N ALA A 137 6.71 -1.61 -13.63
CA ALA A 137 8.02 -2.22 -13.41
C ALA A 137 9.03 -1.16 -12.97
N VAL A 138 9.57 -1.30 -11.76
CA VAL A 138 10.34 -0.25 -11.08
C VAL A 138 11.46 -0.83 -10.22
N PRO A 139 12.58 -0.10 -10.02
CA PRO A 139 13.62 -0.53 -9.10
C PRO A 139 13.17 -0.44 -7.63
N ALA A 140 13.85 -1.18 -6.76
CA ALA A 140 13.64 -1.13 -5.32
C ALA A 140 13.75 0.32 -4.78
N GLY A 141 12.86 0.68 -3.85
CA GLY A 141 12.75 2.02 -3.28
C GLY A 141 11.84 2.97 -4.05
N SER A 142 11.34 2.56 -5.21
CA SER A 142 10.34 3.34 -5.95
C SER A 142 9.02 3.39 -5.18
N VAL A 143 8.35 4.54 -5.24
CA VAL A 143 7.04 4.78 -4.63
C VAL A 143 6.01 5.00 -5.73
N THR A 144 5.03 4.12 -5.80
CA THR A 144 3.86 4.27 -6.70
C THR A 144 2.69 4.80 -5.89
N VAL A 145 2.13 5.93 -6.32
CA VAL A 145 0.95 6.54 -5.69
C VAL A 145 -0.19 6.54 -6.69
N TYR A 146 -1.36 6.05 -6.29
CA TYR A 146 -2.56 6.03 -7.11
C TYR A 146 -3.80 6.18 -6.23
N THR A 147 -4.91 6.66 -6.82
CA THR A 147 -6.20 6.66 -6.12
C THR A 147 -6.76 5.23 -6.06
N PRO A 148 -7.44 4.82 -4.97
CA PRO A 148 -8.08 3.50 -4.85
C PRO A 148 -9.08 3.18 -5.98
N ASN A 149 -9.55 4.19 -6.71
CA ASN A 149 -10.49 4.03 -7.81
C ASN A 149 -9.83 3.74 -9.17
N VAL A 150 -8.49 3.82 -9.28
CA VAL A 150 -7.78 3.33 -10.47
C VAL A 150 -8.02 1.82 -10.60
N VAL A 151 -8.37 1.41 -11.82
CA VAL A 151 -8.53 0.00 -12.16
C VAL A 151 -7.14 -0.59 -12.28
N HIS A 152 -6.88 -1.63 -11.50
CA HIS A 152 -5.58 -2.25 -11.43
C HIS A 152 -5.68 -3.75 -11.12
N ARG A 153 -4.55 -4.44 -11.23
CA ARG A 153 -4.39 -5.83 -10.80
C ARG A 153 -2.94 -6.11 -10.45
N GLY A 154 -2.72 -7.04 -9.54
CA GLY A 154 -1.42 -7.69 -9.38
C GLY A 154 -1.23 -8.76 -10.44
N ARG A 155 -0.14 -8.67 -11.20
CA ARG A 155 0.22 -9.68 -12.20
C ARG A 155 0.77 -10.96 -11.58
N ALA A 156 0.83 -11.99 -12.40
CA ALA A 156 1.42 -13.27 -12.05
C ALA A 156 2.93 -13.12 -11.77
N ASN A 157 3.41 -13.76 -10.71
CA ASN A 157 4.84 -13.86 -10.46
C ASN A 157 5.37 -15.14 -11.11
N ALA A 158 5.95 -14.99 -12.30
CA ALA A 158 6.52 -16.09 -13.07
C ALA A 158 7.97 -16.40 -12.66
N LEU A 159 8.59 -15.55 -11.84
CA LEU A 159 9.95 -15.74 -11.35
C LEU A 159 9.97 -16.56 -10.05
N ARG A 160 11.17 -17.01 -9.64
CA ARG A 160 11.35 -17.81 -8.42
C ARG A 160 11.39 -16.93 -7.17
N GLU A 161 11.79 -15.68 -7.34
CA GLU A 161 11.99 -14.71 -6.30
C GLU A 161 10.65 -14.13 -5.84
N THR A 162 10.47 -14.02 -4.52
CA THR A 162 9.30 -13.33 -3.95
C THR A 162 9.37 -11.84 -4.26
N ARG A 163 8.28 -11.29 -4.82
CA ARG A 163 8.08 -9.85 -4.91
C ARG A 163 7.57 -9.31 -3.58
N LEU A 164 8.29 -8.36 -3.01
CA LEU A 164 7.96 -7.71 -1.74
C LEU A 164 7.57 -6.25 -2.00
N SER A 165 6.42 -5.84 -1.49
CA SER A 165 6.02 -4.43 -1.46
C SER A 165 5.43 -4.05 -0.12
N LEU A 166 5.73 -2.83 0.34
CA LEU A 166 5.00 -2.20 1.43
C LEU A 166 3.80 -1.49 0.83
N VAL A 167 2.59 -1.83 1.28
CA VAL A 167 1.34 -1.22 0.85
C VAL A 167 0.82 -0.32 1.95
N LEU A 168 0.46 0.92 1.60
CA LEU A 168 -0.08 1.90 2.52
C LEU A 168 -1.37 2.46 1.95
N THR A 169 -2.28 2.84 2.82
CA THR A 169 -3.41 3.71 2.47
C THR A 169 -3.28 4.99 3.28
N VAL A 170 -3.25 6.13 2.59
CA VAL A 170 -3.13 7.46 3.20
C VAL A 170 -4.38 8.27 2.87
N MET A 171 -4.97 8.90 3.89
CA MET A 171 -6.21 9.66 3.76
C MET A 171 -6.04 11.07 4.30
N GLY A 172 -6.43 12.09 3.54
CA GLY A 172 -6.52 13.46 4.06
C GLY A 172 -7.49 13.56 5.23
N ALA A 173 -7.24 14.44 6.21
CA ALA A 173 -8.01 14.54 7.47
C ALA A 173 -9.55 14.61 7.34
N SER A 174 -10.10 15.02 6.20
CA SER A 174 -11.55 15.08 5.96
C SER A 174 -12.08 13.98 5.02
N GLY A 175 -11.22 13.05 4.60
CA GLY A 175 -11.56 11.92 3.72
C GLY A 175 -12.54 10.95 4.36
N LEU A 176 -13.27 10.22 3.52
CA LEU A 176 -14.11 9.11 3.94
C LEU A 176 -13.26 7.85 4.08
N VAL A 177 -13.49 7.09 5.15
CA VAL A 177 -12.80 5.80 5.32
C VAL A 177 -13.28 4.85 4.21
N PRO A 178 -12.37 4.31 3.37
CA PRO A 178 -12.73 3.43 2.27
C PRO A 178 -13.24 2.09 2.80
N ASN A 179 -14.19 1.48 2.11
CA ASN A 179 -14.80 0.21 2.56
C ASN A 179 -14.28 -1.04 1.83
N GLY A 180 -13.66 -0.87 0.66
CA GLY A 180 -13.13 -1.98 -0.13
C GLY A 180 -11.67 -2.33 0.16
N ILE A 181 -10.95 -1.45 0.88
CA ILE A 181 -9.56 -1.68 1.28
C ILE A 181 -9.50 -2.65 2.47
N PRO A 182 -8.59 -3.64 2.49
CA PRO A 182 -8.51 -4.62 3.58
C PRO A 182 -8.20 -4.04 4.96
N LEU A 183 -7.54 -2.87 5.02
CA LEU A 183 -7.08 -2.20 6.23
C LEU A 183 -6.16 -3.13 7.06
N ALA A 184 -5.04 -3.52 6.45
CA ALA A 184 -3.93 -4.16 7.15
C ALA A 184 -3.24 -3.13 8.06
N VAL A 185 -3.65 -3.06 9.32
CA VAL A 185 -3.06 -2.18 10.35
C VAL A 185 -3.08 -2.92 11.69
N GLN A 186 -2.03 -2.75 12.49
CA GLN A 186 -2.01 -3.30 13.84
C GLN A 186 -2.97 -2.52 14.75
N PRO A 187 -3.67 -3.18 15.69
CA PRO A 187 -4.60 -2.51 16.60
C PRO A 187 -3.97 -1.33 17.36
N GLU A 188 -2.73 -1.48 17.80
CA GLU A 188 -1.96 -0.47 18.52
C GLU A 188 -1.51 0.71 17.66
N ASP A 189 -1.58 0.62 16.32
CA ASP A 189 -1.21 1.68 15.39
C ASP A 189 -2.43 2.40 14.78
N ALA A 190 -3.60 1.76 14.82
CA ALA A 190 -4.81 2.25 14.17
C ALA A 190 -5.21 3.65 14.67
N GLY A 191 -5.25 4.62 13.75
CA GLY A 191 -5.67 6.00 14.05
C GLY A 191 -4.59 6.91 14.65
N ARG A 192 -3.40 6.38 14.95
CA ARG A 192 -2.36 7.11 15.70
C ARG A 192 -1.36 7.83 14.81
N TRP A 193 -1.12 7.34 13.61
CA TRP A 193 -0.01 7.80 12.78
C TRP A 193 -0.45 8.74 11.67
N TRP A 194 0.18 9.90 11.61
CA TRP A 194 -0.15 10.98 10.69
C TRP A 194 1.08 11.44 9.91
N LEU A 195 0.91 11.70 8.61
CA LEU A 195 1.87 12.43 7.80
C LEU A 195 1.49 13.91 7.83
N GLU A 196 2.31 14.74 8.45
CA GLU A 196 2.03 16.18 8.67
C GLU A 196 3.31 17.01 8.58
N GLY A 197 3.29 18.03 7.72
CA GLY A 197 4.43 18.97 7.60
C GLY A 197 5.75 18.32 7.19
N GLY A 198 5.70 17.24 6.40
CA GLY A 198 6.89 16.46 6.03
C GLY A 198 7.38 15.47 7.10
N GLU A 199 6.64 15.28 8.19
CA GLU A 199 7.01 14.38 9.28
C GLU A 199 6.01 13.24 9.43
N LEU A 200 6.49 12.09 9.92
CA LEU A 200 5.65 11.05 10.51
C LEU A 200 5.43 11.41 11.98
N ARG A 201 4.17 11.57 12.39
CA ARG A 201 3.78 11.96 13.74
C ARG A 201 2.88 10.91 14.36
N GLU A 202 3.24 10.49 15.56
CA GLU A 202 2.37 9.72 16.44
C GLU A 202 1.48 10.67 17.22
N VAL A 203 0.18 10.38 17.29
CA VAL A 203 -0.81 11.11 18.06
C VAL A 203 -1.42 10.16 19.06
N ASP A 204 -1.51 10.58 20.31
CA ASP A 204 -2.25 9.85 21.34
C ASP A 204 -3.76 9.98 21.06
N PRO A 205 -4.46 8.88 20.75
CA PRO A 205 -5.89 8.92 20.46
C PRO A 205 -6.73 9.20 21.72
N THR A 206 -6.14 9.13 22.92
CA THR A 206 -6.84 9.36 24.20
C THR A 206 -6.80 10.81 24.69
N GLY A 207 -5.98 11.69 24.09
CA GLY A 207 -6.02 13.14 24.35
C GLY A 207 -5.84 13.56 25.81
N GLY A 208 -5.22 12.72 26.65
CA GLY A 208 -4.83 13.13 27.99
C GLY A 208 -3.59 14.02 27.92
N GLU A 209 -3.76 15.33 28.14
CA GLU A 209 -2.64 16.15 28.60
C GLU A 209 -2.10 15.51 29.89
N HIS A 210 -0.82 15.11 29.90
CA HIS A 210 -0.07 14.81 31.11
C HIS A 210 0.81 16.00 31.46
#